data_AF-A0ABD1TK30-F1
#
_entry.id   AF-A0ABD1TK30-F1
#
_cell.length_a   1.000
_cell.length_b   1.000
_cell.length_c   1.000
_cell.angle_alpha   90.00
_cell.angle_beta   90.00
_cell.angle_gamma   90.00
#
_symmetry.space_group_name_H-M   'P 1'
#
loop_
_entity.id
_entity.type
_entity.pdbx_description
1 polymer ?
#
loop_
_entity_poly.entity_id
_entity_poly.type
_entity_poly.pdbx_seq_one_letter_code
_entity_poly.pdbx_strand_id
1 'polypeptide(L)'
;MSETRDHVAVRIDNILVDLPCTPSKPSIFRAADDLRSMHEKLYNPKVVAIGPFHHGKDQLCKMEQHKFRYLKLLLKRKNEFSVDTYVMAIRSLEEKARKCYAEPINFDQDELVEMLLVDGFFIIELLRKHGIDEFRDKDDTIFQHKHILSQLRHDLFLVENQIPLFILVQFSA
;
A
#
# COMPACT_ATOMS: atom_id res chain seq x y z
N MET A 1 21.41 6.52 -49.45
CA MET A 1 21.87 5.72 -48.30
C MET A 1 21.07 6.19 -47.10
N SER A 2 20.16 5.37 -46.59
CA SER A 2 19.41 5.70 -45.37
C SER A 2 20.38 5.57 -44.21
N GLU A 3 20.75 6.67 -43.57
CA GLU A 3 21.52 6.62 -42.33
C GLU A 3 20.65 5.94 -41.27
N THR A 4 21.07 4.75 -40.85
CA THR A 4 20.44 4.04 -39.74
C THR A 4 20.64 4.87 -38.49
N ARG A 5 19.54 5.41 -37.96
CA ARG A 5 19.54 6.25 -36.77
C ARG A 5 20.19 5.49 -35.60
N ASP A 6 21.05 6.17 -34.84
CA ASP A 6 21.76 5.54 -33.74
C ASP A 6 20.79 5.01 -32.66
N HIS A 7 21.04 3.79 -32.19
CA HIS A 7 20.20 3.08 -31.23
C HIS A 7 20.12 3.76 -29.85
N VAL A 8 21.17 4.46 -29.42
CA VAL A 8 21.16 5.24 -28.16
C VAL A 8 20.28 6.46 -28.34
N ALA A 9 20.35 7.13 -29.48
CA ALA A 9 19.47 8.27 -29.79
C ALA A 9 17.99 7.85 -29.80
N VAL A 10 17.65 6.72 -30.44
CA VAL A 10 16.28 6.18 -30.41
C VAL A 10 15.81 5.87 -28.99
N ARG A 11 16.68 5.27 -28.16
CA ARG A 11 16.36 4.98 -26.75
C ARG A 11 16.13 6.26 -25.95
N ILE A 12 16.99 7.27 -26.11
CA ILE A 12 16.87 8.57 -25.41
C ILE A 12 15.59 9.28 -25.85
N ASP A 13 15.29 9.33 -27.15
CA ASP A 13 14.07 9.94 -27.66
C ASP A 13 12.82 9.29 -27.08
N ASN A 14 12.78 7.95 -27.00
CA ASN A 14 11.67 7.23 -26.37
C ASN A 14 11.52 7.61 -24.89
N ILE A 15 12.63 7.68 -24.15
CA ILE A 15 12.62 8.14 -22.74
C ILE A 15 12.08 9.56 -22.63
N LEU A 16 12.49 10.47 -23.51
CA LEU A 16 12.06 11.87 -23.50
C LEU A 16 10.58 12.04 -23.85
N VAL A 17 10.03 11.20 -24.74
CA VAL A 17 8.60 11.16 -25.07
C VAL A 17 7.77 10.70 -23.87
N ASP A 18 8.26 9.70 -23.13
CA ASP A 18 7.58 9.14 -21.97
C ASP A 18 7.74 10.00 -20.70
N LEU A 19 8.71 10.92 -20.67
CA LEU A 19 8.97 11.77 -19.52
C LEU A 19 7.95 12.94 -19.48
N PRO A 20 7.09 13.03 -18.46
CA PRO A 20 6.12 14.13 -18.38
C PRO A 20 6.84 15.47 -18.20
N CYS A 21 6.42 16.49 -18.98
CA CYS A 21 6.97 17.85 -18.93
C CYS A 21 6.80 18.55 -17.57
N THR A 22 5.90 18.05 -16.72
CA THR A 22 5.73 18.50 -15.34
C THR A 22 6.02 17.36 -14.40
N PRO A 23 6.90 17.55 -13.39
CA PRO A 23 7.13 16.53 -12.39
C PRO A 23 5.80 16.27 -11.66
N SER A 24 5.45 14.99 -11.52
CA SER A 24 4.41 14.58 -10.57
C SER A 24 4.70 15.22 -9.21
N LYS A 25 3.65 15.58 -8.47
CA LYS A 25 3.78 16.03 -7.08
C LYS A 25 3.50 14.82 -6.18
N PRO A 26 4.48 13.96 -5.90
CA PRO A 26 4.29 12.85 -5.00
C PRO A 26 3.96 13.35 -3.59
N SER A 27 3.30 12.50 -2.81
CA SER A 27 2.90 12.76 -1.44
C SER A 27 3.40 11.70 -0.45
N ILE A 28 3.94 10.59 -0.94
CA ILE A 28 4.48 9.49 -0.15
C ILE A 28 5.95 9.32 -0.54
N PHE A 29 6.83 9.43 0.45
CA PHE A 29 8.28 9.48 0.27
C PHE A 29 8.95 8.44 1.18
N ARG A 30 10.07 7.88 0.74
CA ARG A 30 11.00 7.24 1.68
C ARG A 30 11.95 8.29 2.24
N ALA A 31 12.38 8.08 3.48
CA ALA A 31 13.43 8.90 4.05
C ALA A 31 14.71 8.72 3.23
N ALA A 32 15.49 9.81 3.12
CA ALA A 32 16.76 9.78 2.43
C ALA A 32 17.67 8.68 2.99
N ASP A 33 18.42 8.00 2.11
CA ASP A 33 19.24 6.85 2.47
C ASP A 33 20.22 7.14 3.62
N ASP A 34 20.80 8.35 3.65
CA ASP A 34 21.68 8.79 4.74
C ASP A 34 20.97 8.78 6.10
N LEU A 35 19.73 9.29 6.16
CA LEU A 35 18.93 9.29 7.40
C LEU A 35 18.51 7.88 7.80
N ARG A 36 18.14 7.05 6.81
CA ARG A 36 17.76 5.65 7.02
C ARG A 36 18.93 4.84 7.57
N SER A 37 20.14 5.03 7.03
CA SER A 37 21.33 4.30 7.47
C SER A 37 21.69 4.59 8.93
N MET A 38 21.49 5.83 9.39
CA MET A 38 21.73 6.22 10.78
C MET A 38 20.66 5.69 11.75
N HIS A 39 19.41 5.58 11.30
CA HIS A 39 18.27 5.28 12.18
C HIS A 39 17.29 4.26 11.57
N GLU A 40 17.79 3.14 11.06
CA GLU A 40 17.00 2.18 10.29
C GLU A 40 15.72 1.70 11.01
N LYS A 41 15.82 1.50 12.33
CA LYS A 41 14.71 1.07 13.20
C LYS A 41 13.55 2.07 13.30
N LEU A 42 13.76 3.34 12.93
CA LEU A 42 12.71 4.37 12.92
C LEU A 42 11.86 4.32 11.65
N TYR A 43 12.36 3.69 10.59
CA TYR A 43 11.70 3.69 9.28
C TYR A 43 11.23 2.30 8.83
N ASN A 44 11.69 1.23 9.49
CA ASN A 44 11.25 -0.13 9.19
C ASN A 44 10.05 -0.52 10.06
N PRO A 45 8.93 -0.99 9.46
CA PRO A 45 7.81 -1.53 10.21
C PRO A 45 8.19 -2.82 10.94
N LYS A 46 7.50 -3.07 12.04
CA LYS A 46 7.77 -4.17 12.99
C LYS A 46 6.85 -5.37 12.80
N VAL A 47 5.59 -5.13 12.45
CA VAL A 47 4.53 -6.15 12.38
C VAL A 47 3.73 -6.11 11.09
N VAL A 48 3.58 -4.95 10.44
CA VAL A 48 2.74 -4.82 9.24
C VAL A 48 3.35 -3.90 8.19
N ALA A 49 3.47 -4.40 6.97
CA ALA A 49 3.71 -3.56 5.80
C ALA A 49 2.38 -2.95 5.35
N ILE A 50 2.38 -1.69 4.98
CA ILE A 50 1.26 -0.99 4.33
C ILE A 50 1.85 -0.22 3.16
N GLY A 51 1.31 -0.43 1.97
CA GLY A 51 1.90 0.12 0.77
C GLY A 51 3.11 -0.69 0.27
N PRO A 52 3.75 -0.21 -0.81
CA PRO A 52 4.70 -0.98 -1.59
C PRO A 52 6.12 -1.02 -1.00
N PHE A 53 6.54 0.00 -0.25
CA PHE A 53 7.95 0.16 0.16
C PHE A 53 8.46 -0.90 1.15
N HIS A 54 7.54 -1.58 1.85
CA HIS A 54 7.87 -2.63 2.81
C HIS A 54 7.18 -3.97 2.51
N HIS A 55 6.51 -4.06 1.37
CA HIS A 55 5.80 -5.27 0.97
C HIS A 55 6.76 -6.43 0.69
N GLY A 56 6.30 -7.66 0.90
CA GLY A 56 7.08 -8.87 0.62
C GLY A 56 8.24 -9.16 1.58
N LYS A 57 8.44 -8.36 2.64
CA LYS A 57 9.47 -8.64 3.66
C LYS A 57 9.06 -9.84 4.51
N ASP A 58 9.90 -10.88 4.56
CA ASP A 58 9.66 -12.13 5.30
C ASP A 58 9.22 -11.92 6.76
N GLN A 59 9.82 -10.93 7.43
CA GLN A 59 9.52 -10.61 8.83
C GLN A 59 8.08 -10.10 9.06
N LEU A 60 7.37 -9.68 8.01
CA LEU A 60 6.02 -9.09 8.05
C LEU A 60 4.95 -10.06 7.52
N CYS A 61 5.33 -11.23 6.99
CA CYS A 61 4.42 -12.16 6.31
C CYS A 61 3.25 -12.65 7.17
N LYS A 62 3.44 -12.71 8.51
CA LYS A 62 2.40 -13.13 9.46
C LYS A 62 1.17 -12.23 9.41
N MET A 63 1.36 -10.92 9.21
CA MET A 63 0.25 -9.99 9.19
C MET A 63 -0.48 -9.98 7.85
N GLU A 64 0.19 -10.34 6.75
CA GLU A 64 -0.45 -10.43 5.43
C GLU A 64 -1.67 -11.38 5.44
N GLN A 65 -1.54 -12.55 6.07
CA GLN A 65 -2.67 -13.47 6.25
C GLN A 65 -3.81 -12.86 7.09
N HIS A 66 -3.47 -12.06 8.10
CA HIS A 66 -4.45 -11.35 8.92
C HIS A 66 -5.21 -10.27 8.14
N LYS A 67 -4.55 -9.58 7.18
CA LYS A 67 -5.23 -8.63 6.29
C LYS A 67 -6.31 -9.30 5.45
N PHE A 68 -6.00 -10.44 4.84
CA PHE A 68 -7.00 -11.23 4.10
C PHE A 68 -8.13 -11.74 5.00
N ARG A 69 -7.83 -12.09 6.25
CA ARG A 69 -8.87 -12.45 7.23
C ARG A 69 -9.81 -11.29 7.51
N TYR A 70 -9.29 -10.07 7.67
CA TYR A 70 -10.10 -8.86 7.86
C TYR A 70 -10.96 -8.55 6.63
N LEU A 71 -10.38 -8.66 5.42
CA LEU A 71 -11.13 -8.53 4.17
C LEU A 71 -12.29 -9.53 4.11
N LYS A 72 -12.04 -10.81 4.37
CA LYS A 72 -13.06 -11.87 4.40
C LYS A 72 -14.17 -11.59 5.41
N LEU A 73 -13.82 -11.12 6.62
CA LEU A 73 -14.80 -10.79 7.67
C LEU A 73 -15.67 -9.60 7.27
N LEU A 74 -15.07 -8.58 6.66
CA LEU A 74 -15.80 -7.40 6.21
C LEU A 74 -16.76 -7.75 5.07
N LEU A 75 -16.33 -8.52 4.07
CA LEU A 75 -17.20 -9.01 2.99
C LEU A 75 -18.38 -9.82 3.53
N LYS A 76 -18.11 -10.75 4.47
CA LYS A 76 -19.15 -11.54 5.13
C LYS A 76 -20.16 -10.64 5.86
N ARG A 77 -19.70 -9.58 6.52
CA ARG A 77 -20.57 -8.61 7.22
C ARG A 77 -21.45 -7.82 6.24
N LYS A 78 -20.93 -7.50 5.05
CA LYS A 78 -21.68 -6.84 3.97
C LYS A 78 -22.55 -7.80 3.15
N ASN A 79 -22.53 -9.10 3.46
CA ASN A 79 -23.19 -10.15 2.66
C ASN A 79 -22.71 -10.17 1.19
N GLU A 80 -21.42 -9.91 0.99
CA GLU A 80 -20.75 -9.90 -0.31
C GLU A 80 -19.87 -11.15 -0.45
N PHE A 81 -19.87 -11.76 -1.63
CA PHE A 81 -19.12 -13.00 -1.91
C PHE A 81 -17.97 -12.79 -2.91
N SER A 82 -17.81 -11.58 -3.43
CA SER A 82 -16.78 -11.22 -4.41
C SER A 82 -16.17 -9.86 -4.08
N VAL A 83 -14.92 -9.67 -4.50
CA VAL A 83 -14.20 -8.39 -4.43
C VAL A 83 -14.24 -7.60 -5.74
N ASP A 84 -14.92 -8.11 -6.78
CA ASP A 84 -14.84 -7.55 -8.14
C ASP A 84 -15.15 -6.05 -8.20
N THR A 85 -16.21 -5.60 -7.52
CA THR A 85 -16.57 -4.18 -7.47
C THR A 85 -15.46 -3.32 -6.87
N TYR A 86 -14.79 -3.80 -5.83
CA TYR A 86 -13.68 -3.10 -5.19
C TYR A 86 -12.43 -3.12 -6.06
N VAL A 87 -12.12 -4.25 -6.70
CA VAL A 87 -11.01 -4.38 -7.64
C VAL A 87 -11.19 -3.41 -8.80
N MET A 88 -12.38 -3.33 -9.41
CA MET A 88 -12.67 -2.38 -10.49
C MET A 88 -12.52 -0.93 -10.03
N ALA A 89 -13.01 -0.61 -8.83
CA ALA A 89 -12.88 0.73 -8.27
C ALA A 89 -11.42 1.13 -8.06
N ILE A 90 -10.61 0.26 -7.45
CA ILE A 90 -9.18 0.54 -7.22
C ILE A 90 -8.39 0.55 -8.52
N ARG A 91 -8.70 -0.33 -9.47
CA ARG A 91 -8.08 -0.34 -10.80
C ARG A 91 -8.26 0.99 -11.52
N SER A 92 -9.41 1.64 -11.37
CA SER A 92 -9.64 2.99 -11.94
C SER A 92 -8.80 4.10 -11.29
N LEU A 93 -8.28 3.85 -10.08
CA LEU A 93 -7.49 4.79 -9.27
C LEU A 93 -5.99 4.45 -9.25
N GLU A 94 -5.60 3.30 -9.81
CA GLU A 94 -4.24 2.74 -9.71
C GLU A 94 -3.18 3.72 -10.21
N GLU A 95 -3.36 4.29 -11.40
CA GLU A 95 -2.38 5.21 -11.99
C GLU A 95 -2.21 6.48 -11.12
N LYS A 96 -3.32 6.98 -10.57
CA LYS A 96 -3.32 8.12 -9.65
C LYS A 96 -2.61 7.77 -8.34
N ALA A 97 -2.83 6.58 -7.81
CA ALA A 97 -2.19 6.09 -6.60
C ALA A 97 -0.68 5.88 -6.80
N ARG A 98 -0.27 5.32 -7.94
CA ARG A 98 1.13 5.15 -8.32
C ARG A 98 1.87 6.48 -8.34
N LYS A 99 1.25 7.54 -8.88
CA LYS A 99 1.82 8.90 -8.92
C LYS A 99 1.98 9.57 -7.55
N CYS A 100 1.37 9.02 -6.49
CA CYS A 100 1.58 9.51 -5.12
C CYS A 100 2.94 9.09 -4.54
N TYR A 101 3.56 8.03 -5.04
CA TYR A 101 4.87 7.56 -4.58
C TYR A 101 5.99 8.33 -5.27
N ALA A 102 6.92 8.88 -4.49
CA ALA A 102 8.04 9.68 -5.00
C ALA A 102 9.10 8.84 -5.72
N GLU A 103 9.18 7.56 -5.40
CA GLU A 103 10.08 6.60 -6.01
C GLU A 103 9.28 5.61 -6.88
N PRO A 104 9.91 5.07 -7.94
CA PRO A 104 9.33 3.96 -8.69
C PRO A 104 9.01 2.78 -7.77
N ILE A 105 7.82 2.22 -7.93
CA ILE A 105 7.41 1.00 -7.21
C ILE A 105 7.50 -0.19 -8.16
N ASN A 106 8.18 -1.25 -7.72
CA ASN A 106 8.34 -2.50 -8.48
C ASN A 106 7.10 -3.39 -8.33
N PHE A 107 5.96 -2.86 -8.72
CA PHE A 107 4.68 -3.55 -8.77
C PHE A 107 4.13 -3.41 -10.18
N ASP A 108 3.64 -4.50 -10.76
CA ASP A 108 2.77 -4.39 -11.91
C ASP A 108 1.42 -3.77 -11.53
N GLN A 109 0.51 -3.64 -12.50
CA GLN A 109 -0.79 -3.01 -12.25
C GLN A 109 -1.67 -3.86 -11.33
N ASP A 110 -1.66 -5.18 -11.49
CA ASP A 110 -2.51 -6.09 -10.75
C ASP A 110 -2.01 -6.24 -9.31
N GLU A 111 -0.70 -6.37 -9.12
CA GLU A 111 -0.06 -6.40 -7.81
C GLU A 111 -0.37 -5.11 -7.02
N LEU A 112 -0.31 -3.93 -7.66
CA LEU A 112 -0.62 -2.67 -6.98
C LEU A 112 -2.09 -2.60 -6.56
N VAL A 113 -3.01 -3.02 -7.44
CA VAL A 113 -4.45 -3.05 -7.13
C VAL A 113 -4.74 -3.99 -5.97
N GLU A 114 -4.17 -5.20 -5.99
CA GLU A 114 -4.33 -6.17 -4.91
C GLU A 114 -3.84 -5.61 -3.58
N MET A 115 -2.61 -5.07 -3.55
CA MET A 115 -2.05 -4.50 -2.34
C MET A 115 -2.87 -3.33 -1.81
N LEU A 116 -3.28 -2.37 -2.66
CA LEU A 116 -4.09 -1.23 -2.24
C LEU A 116 -5.44 -1.65 -1.66
N LEU A 117 -6.05 -2.69 -2.24
CA LEU A 117 -7.30 -3.25 -1.74
C LEU A 117 -7.10 -3.91 -0.38
N VAL A 118 -6.18 -4.87 -0.28
CA VAL A 118 -5.96 -5.66 0.94
C VAL A 118 -5.53 -4.76 2.10
N ASP A 119 -4.60 -3.83 1.86
CA ASP A 119 -4.10 -2.90 2.86
C ASP A 119 -5.17 -1.87 3.27
N GLY A 120 -5.93 -1.36 2.31
CA GLY A 120 -6.98 -0.37 2.61
C GLY A 120 -8.15 -0.97 3.41
N PHE A 121 -8.59 -2.17 3.06
CA PHE A 121 -9.58 -2.91 3.85
C PHE A 121 -9.08 -3.24 5.25
N PHE A 122 -7.80 -3.64 5.37
CA PHE A 122 -7.19 -3.90 6.67
C PHE A 122 -7.23 -2.65 7.57
N ILE A 123 -6.82 -1.49 7.06
CA ILE A 123 -6.84 -0.23 7.81
C ILE A 123 -8.26 0.10 8.27
N ILE A 124 -9.26 0.02 7.38
CA ILE A 124 -10.64 0.35 7.72
C ILE A 124 -11.20 -0.60 8.78
N GLU A 125 -11.03 -1.90 8.60
CA GLU A 125 -11.55 -2.89 9.54
C GLU A 125 -10.86 -2.79 10.90
N LEU A 126 -9.55 -2.53 10.91
CA LEU A 126 -8.80 -2.25 12.13
C LEU A 126 -9.34 -1.02 12.86
N LEU A 127 -9.55 0.11 12.16
CA LEU A 127 -10.06 1.34 12.78
C LEU A 127 -11.48 1.12 13.34
N ARG A 128 -12.33 0.41 12.60
CA ARG A 128 -13.68 0.01 13.05
C ARG A 128 -13.63 -0.82 14.32
N LYS A 129 -12.82 -1.88 14.34
CA LYS A 129 -12.61 -2.75 15.52
C LYS A 129 -11.96 -1.99 16.67
N HIS A 130 -11.15 -0.96 16.39
CA HIS A 130 -10.57 -0.13 17.43
C HIS A 130 -11.61 0.76 18.11
N GLY A 131 -12.51 1.39 17.34
CA GLY A 131 -13.53 2.31 17.87
C GLY A 131 -14.81 1.66 18.37
N ILE A 132 -15.14 0.46 17.90
CA ILE A 132 -16.41 -0.25 18.19
C ILE A 132 -16.07 -1.65 18.72
N ASP A 133 -16.22 -1.83 20.04
CA ASP A 133 -15.86 -3.06 20.73
C ASP A 133 -16.67 -4.26 20.23
N GLU A 134 -17.91 -4.05 19.79
CA GLU A 134 -18.81 -5.07 19.24
C GLU A 134 -18.32 -5.67 17.92
N PHE A 135 -17.41 -4.99 17.21
CA PHE A 135 -16.80 -5.51 15.98
C PHE A 135 -15.57 -6.38 16.25
N ARG A 136 -15.08 -6.46 17.49
CA ARG A 136 -13.95 -7.31 17.86
C ARG A 136 -14.40 -8.76 17.95
N ASP A 137 -13.74 -9.63 17.20
CA ASP A 137 -13.93 -11.07 17.35
C ASP A 137 -13.27 -11.50 18.66
N LYS A 138 -13.86 -12.47 19.37
CA LYS A 138 -13.29 -12.98 20.64
C LYS A 138 -11.86 -13.49 20.48
N ASP A 139 -11.56 -14.05 19.31
CA ASP A 139 -10.26 -14.66 18.97
C ASP A 139 -9.36 -13.73 18.13
N ASP A 140 -9.62 -12.42 18.15
CA ASP A 140 -8.84 -11.44 17.39
C ASP A 140 -7.49 -11.15 18.08
N THR A 141 -6.43 -11.80 17.58
CA THR A 141 -5.08 -11.75 18.16
C THR A 141 -4.51 -10.33 18.25
N ILE A 142 -4.90 -9.42 17.35
CA ILE A 142 -4.45 -8.01 17.37
C ILE A 142 -4.97 -7.30 18.62
N PHE A 143 -6.22 -7.55 19.00
CA PHE A 143 -6.86 -6.90 20.15
C PHE A 143 -6.69 -7.68 21.46
N GLN A 144 -6.35 -8.96 21.41
CA GLN A 144 -5.97 -9.75 22.59
C GLN A 144 -4.61 -9.35 23.15
N HIS A 145 -3.68 -8.90 22.31
CA HIS A 145 -2.31 -8.62 22.68
C HIS A 145 -1.96 -7.13 22.54
N LYS A 146 -1.95 -6.40 23.67
CA LYS A 146 -1.64 -4.96 23.72
C LYS A 146 -0.32 -4.58 23.03
N HIS A 147 0.70 -5.46 23.08
CA HIS A 147 1.99 -5.21 22.43
C HIS A 147 1.90 -5.22 20.90
N ILE A 148 1.08 -6.10 20.32
CA ILE A 148 0.82 -6.14 18.87
C ILE A 148 0.13 -4.85 18.45
N LEU A 149 -0.93 -4.44 19.16
CA LEU A 149 -1.63 -3.19 18.87
C LEU A 149 -0.70 -1.96 18.96
N SER A 150 0.21 -1.93 19.93
CA SER A 150 1.20 -0.84 20.05
C SER A 150 2.18 -0.79 18.87
N GLN A 151 2.67 -1.95 18.41
CA GLN A 151 3.57 -2.04 17.27
C GLN A 151 2.84 -1.70 15.96
N LEU A 152 1.59 -2.15 15.84
CA LEU A 152 0.74 -1.87 14.69
C LEU A 152 0.47 -0.37 14.57
N ARG A 153 0.13 0.32 15.68
CA ARG A 153 -0.01 1.78 15.67
C ARG A 153 1.28 2.45 15.20
N HIS A 154 2.42 2.04 15.73
CA HIS A 154 3.71 2.59 15.30
C HIS A 154 3.90 2.44 13.78
N ASP A 155 3.67 1.25 13.24
CA ASP A 155 3.81 0.96 11.82
C ASP A 155 2.84 1.78 10.95
N LEU A 156 1.61 2.02 11.40
CA LEU A 156 0.62 2.85 10.69
C LEU A 156 1.00 4.33 10.64
N PHE A 157 1.87 4.81 11.52
CA PHE A 157 2.34 6.21 11.52
C PHE A 157 3.68 6.38 10.78
N LEU A 158 4.29 5.30 10.29
CA LEU A 158 5.53 5.40 9.51
C LEU A 158 5.25 6.02 8.14
N VAL A 159 5.98 7.09 7.80
CA VAL A 159 5.82 7.82 6.53
C VAL A 159 6.02 6.91 5.31
N GLU A 160 6.91 5.92 5.42
CA GLU A 160 7.22 4.97 4.35
C GLU A 160 6.26 3.77 4.29
N ASN A 161 5.24 3.73 5.15
CA ASN A 161 4.33 2.60 5.31
C ASN A 161 2.88 3.06 5.07
N GLN A 162 2.65 3.75 3.94
CA GLN A 162 1.40 4.43 3.65
C GLN A 162 0.81 4.06 2.28
N ILE A 163 -0.50 4.20 2.19
CA ILE A 163 -1.27 4.23 0.94
C ILE A 163 -2.00 5.57 0.82
N PRO A 164 -2.35 6.04 -0.40
CA PRO A 164 -3.05 7.31 -0.56
C PRO A 164 -4.43 7.32 0.11
N LEU A 165 -4.77 8.38 0.85
CA LEU A 165 -6.03 8.48 1.60
C LEU A 165 -7.29 8.26 0.75
N PHE A 166 -7.28 8.72 -0.50
CA PHE A 166 -8.45 8.56 -1.38
C PHE A 166 -8.77 7.09 -1.70
N ILE A 167 -7.81 6.17 -1.53
CA ILE A 167 -8.06 4.73 -1.62
C ILE A 167 -8.96 4.27 -0.49
N LEU A 168 -8.70 4.75 0.74
CA LEU A 168 -9.55 4.43 1.90
C LEU A 168 -10.96 5.00 1.76
N VAL A 169 -11.07 6.21 1.20
CA VAL A 169 -12.37 6.84 0.95
C VAL A 169 -13.25 5.97 0.04
N GLN A 170 -12.65 5.29 -0.94
CA GLN A 170 -13.37 4.44 -1.88
C GLN A 170 -14.09 3.24 -1.23
N PHE A 171 -13.62 2.79 -0.07
CA PHE A 171 -14.21 1.67 0.66
C PHE A 171 -15.15 2.10 1.80
N SER A 172 -15.15 3.39 2.14
CA SER A 172 -15.89 3.97 3.26
C SER A 172 -17.31 4.42 2.93
N ALA A 173 -17.69 4.38 1.65
CA ALA A 173 -19.07 4.54 1.18
C ALA A 173 -19.84 3.20 1.29
#